data_AF-A0A9N9J1Y5-F1
#
_entry.id   AF-A0A9N9J1Y5-F1
#
_cell.length_a   1.000
_cell.length_b   1.000
_cell.length_c   1.000
_cell.angle_alpha   90.00
_cell.angle_beta   90.00
_cell.angle_gamma   90.00
#
_symmetry.space_group_name_H-M   'P 1'
#
loop_
_entity.id
_entity.type
_entity.pdbx_description
1 polymer ?
#
loop_
_entity_poly.entity_id
_entity_poly.type
_entity_poly.pdbx_seq_one_letter_code
_entity_poly.pdbx_strand_id
1 'polypeptide(L)' 'KYRYNAKNNIMEDLKHTFSIQLPISLYQKIVNEAGKGKVSTFIREILEEKFVEKTSCLGNAYKECYANNPHLLEEAKL' A
#
# COMPACT_ATOMS: atom_id res chain seq x y z
N LYS A 1 -13.88 -4.58 4.19
CA LYS A 1 -15.32 -4.33 4.41
C LYS A 1 -15.55 -2.84 4.22
N TYR A 2 -16.44 -2.40 3.34
CA TYR A 2 -16.74 -0.99 3.09
C TYR A 2 -17.98 -0.56 3.88
N ARG A 3 -18.08 0.72 4.25
CA ARG A 3 -19.33 1.30 4.78
C ARG A 3 -19.91 2.25 3.73
N TYR A 4 -21.15 2.00 3.35
CA TYR A 4 -21.88 2.90 2.47
C TYR A 4 -22.39 4.10 3.25
N ASN A 5 -21.99 5.32 2.84
CA ASN A 5 -22.54 6.56 3.37
C ASN A 5 -23.69 7.04 2.47
N ALA A 6 -24.93 6.79 2.90
CA ALA A 6 -26.13 7.14 2.14
C ALA A 6 -26.36 8.65 1.96
N LYS A 7 -25.73 9.51 2.78
CA LYS A 7 -25.88 10.97 2.71
C LYS A 7 -25.04 11.60 1.60
N ASN A 8 -23.87 11.02 1.32
CA ASN A 8 -22.93 11.51 0.34
C ASN A 8 -22.85 10.63 -0.93
N ASN A 9 -23.50 9.45 -0.91
CA ASN A 9 -23.44 8.45 -1.98
C ASN A 9 -22.00 8.02 -2.30
N ILE A 10 -21.20 7.80 -1.24
CA ILE A 10 -19.78 7.40 -1.34
C ILE A 10 -19.58 6.13 -0.50
N MET A 11 -18.80 5.19 -1.03
CA MET A 11 -18.24 4.09 -0.25
C MET A 11 -17.06 4.64 0.57
N GLU A 12 -17.23 4.73 1.88
CA GLU A 12 -16.15 5.17 2.77
C GLU A 12 -15.23 4.00 3.11
N ASP A 13 -13.95 4.21 2.90
CA ASP A 13 -12.92 3.31 3.39
C ASP A 13 -12.95 3.30 4.92
N LEU A 14 -13.05 2.08 5.47
CA LEU A 14 -12.93 1.89 6.91
C LEU A 14 -11.52 2.29 7.35
N LYS A 15 -11.42 3.43 8.05
CA LYS A 15 -10.17 3.84 8.69
C LYS A 15 -9.82 2.85 9.78
N HIS A 16 -8.58 2.38 9.81
CA HIS A 16 -8.04 1.59 10.90
C HIS A 16 -6.88 2.35 11.52
N THR A 17 -6.88 2.42 12.85
CA THR A 17 -5.80 3.02 13.62
C THR A 17 -4.89 1.92 14.13
N PHE A 18 -3.59 2.06 13.89
CA PHE A 18 -2.56 1.16 14.38
C PHE A 18 -1.64 1.90 15.33
N SER A 19 -1.22 1.23 16.40
CA SER A 19 -0.18 1.71 17.30
C SER A 19 1.09 0.91 17.03
N ILE A 20 2.21 1.61 16.82
CA ILE A 20 3.51 0.99 16.56
C ILE A 20 4.50 1.46 17.61
N GLN A 21 5.40 0.57 18.03
CA GLN A 21 6.54 0.91 18.87
C GLN A 21 7.75 1.17 17.99
N LEU A 22 8.38 2.33 18.19
CA LEU A 22 9.57 2.73 17.45
C LEU A 22 10.69 3.09 18.43
N PRO A 23 11.96 2.80 18.11
CA PRO A 23 13.08 3.41 18.80
C PRO A 23 12.97 4.94 18.77
N ILE A 24 13.27 5.61 19.88
CA ILE A 24 13.17 7.08 20.01
C ILE A 24 13.98 7.78 18.93
N SER A 25 15.17 7.27 18.62
CA SER A 25 16.06 7.81 17.58
C SER A 25 15.41 7.78 16.19
N LEU A 26 14.68 6.72 15.86
CA LEU A 26 13.96 6.62 14.59
C LEU A 26 12.76 7.56 14.57
N TYR A 27 12.00 7.65 15.65
CA TYR A 27 10.90 8.60 15.76
C TYR A 27 11.38 10.06 15.60
N GLN A 28 12.49 10.43 16.23
CA GLN A 28 13.08 11.76 16.08
C GLN A 28 13.49 12.07 14.64
N LYS A 29 14.10 11.12 13.93
CA LYS A 29 14.41 11.28 12.49
C LYS A 29 13.14 11.53 11.68
N ILE A 30 12.10 10.72 11.89
CA ILE A 30 10.81 10.89 11.19
C ILE A 30 10.20 12.26 11.50
N VAL A 31 10.22 12.72 12.75
CA VAL A 31 9.70 14.04 13.13
C VAL A 31 10.51 15.17 12.49
N ASN A 32 11.83 15.03 12.40
CA ASN A 32 12.69 16.03 11.77
C ASN A 32 12.45 16.12 10.26
N GLU A 33 12.16 15.00 9.61
CA GLU A 33 11.92 14.91 8.17
C GLU A 33 10.49 15.34 7.80
N ALA A 34 9.48 14.81 8.49
CA ALA A 34 8.07 15.07 8.21
C ALA A 34 7.56 16.39 8.80
N GLY A 35 8.16 16.85 9.89
CA GLY A 35 7.65 17.92 10.73
C GLY A 35 6.67 17.42 11.81
N LYS A 36 6.65 18.14 12.94
CA LYS A 36 5.76 17.82 14.07
C LYS A 36 4.30 17.88 13.64
N GLY A 37 3.53 16.84 13.96
CA GLY A 37 2.10 16.72 13.61
C GLY A 37 1.82 16.14 12.22
N LYS A 38 2.84 15.92 11.38
CA LYS A 38 2.68 15.33 10.03
C LYS A 38 3.14 13.87 9.94
N VAL A 39 3.57 13.28 11.06
CA VAL A 39 4.11 11.92 11.12
C VAL A 39 3.13 10.87 10.56
N SER A 40 1.83 10.97 10.84
CA SER A 40 0.83 10.03 10.34
C SER A 40 0.66 10.11 8.83
N THR A 41 0.63 11.32 8.28
CA THR A 41 0.56 11.57 6.83
C THR A 41 1.80 11.02 6.13
N PHE A 42 2.98 11.32 6.67
CA PHE A 42 4.25 10.85 6.14
C PHE A 42 4.33 9.31 6.10
N ILE A 43 3.99 8.65 7.22
CA ILE A 43 4.00 7.18 7.28
C ILE A 43 2.99 6.60 6.27
N ARG A 44 1.81 7.20 6.13
CA ARG A 44 0.81 6.75 5.15
C ARG A 44 1.34 6.82 3.72
N GLU A 45 1.90 7.96 3.31
CA GLU A 45 2.42 8.18 1.96
C GLU A 45 3.54 7.17 1.64
N ILE A 46 4.50 7.00 2.56
CA ILE A 46 5.58 6.02 2.39
C ILE A 46 5.05 4.58 2.28
N LEU A 47 4.03 4.22 3.07
CA LEU A 47 3.42 2.90 2.98
C LEU A 47 2.72 2.71 1.63
N GLU A 48 1.93 3.69 1.17
CA GLU A 48 1.26 3.66 -0.12
C GLU A 48 2.27 3.48 -1.27
N GLU A 49 3.35 4.27 -1.27
CA GLU A 49 4.44 4.13 -2.25
C GLU A 49 5.06 2.72 -2.24
N LYS A 50 5.39 2.19 -1.06
CA LYS A 50 5.99 0.86 -0.91
C LYS A 50 5.05 -0.26 -1.36
N PHE A 51 3.74 -0.12 -1.13
CA PHE A 51 2.76 -1.09 -1.61
C PHE A 51 2.59 -1.05 -3.13
N VAL A 52 2.60 0.15 -3.73
CA VAL A 52 2.56 0.32 -5.20
C VAL A 52 3.82 -0.27 -5.84
N GLU A 53 5.00 0.01 -5.29
CA GLU A 53 6.26 -0.54 -5.77
C GLU A 53 6.24 -2.09 -5.74
N LYS A 54 5.81 -2.68 -4.62
CA LYS A 54 5.76 -4.14 -4.47
C LYS A 54 4.77 -4.81 -5.42
N THR A 55 3.61 -4.20 -5.64
CA THR A 55 2.60 -4.71 -6.58
C THR A 55 3.04 -4.55 -8.03
N SER A 56 3.76 -3.48 -8.37
CA SER A 56 4.36 -3.27 -9.68
C SER A 56 5.47 -4.30 -9.98
N CYS A 57 6.36 -4.58 -9.02
CA CYS A 57 7.37 -5.64 -9.15
C CYS A 57 6.75 -7.02 -9.38
N LEU A 58 5.70 -7.37 -8.61
CA LEU A 58 4.97 -8.62 -8.81
C LEU A 58 4.29 -8.65 -10.18
N GLY A 59 3.59 -7.58 -10.57
CA GLY A 59 2.94 -7.48 -11.88
C GLY A 59 3.91 -7.63 -13.05
N ASN A 60 5.11 -7.06 -12.94
CA ASN A 60 6.15 -7.19 -13.96
C ASN A 60 6.74 -8.61 -14.00
N ALA A 61 7.03 -9.21 -12.85
CA ALA A 61 7.51 -10.60 -12.79
C ALA A 61 6.48 -11.59 -13.37
N TYR A 62 5.19 -11.40 -13.09
CA TYR A 62 4.11 -12.19 -13.69
C TYR A 62 4.04 -12.00 -15.21
N LYS A 63 4.12 -10.76 -15.71
CA LYS A 63 4.13 -10.48 -17.16
C LYS A 63 5.34 -11.10 -17.86
N GLU A 64 6.53 -11.01 -17.27
CA GLU A 64 7.74 -11.63 -17.81
C GLU A 64 7.65 -13.16 -17.83
N CYS A 65 7.12 -13.78 -16.77
CA CYS A 65 6.89 -15.23 -16.74
C CYS A 65 6.01 -15.71 -17.89
N TYR A 66 4.87 -15.04 -18.15
CA TYR A 66 3.98 -15.42 -19.24
C TYR A 66 4.49 -15.02 -20.62
N ALA A 67 5.23 -13.92 -20.75
CA ALA A 67 5.88 -13.53 -22.00
C ALA A 67 6.93 -14.58 -22.42
N ASN A 68 7.66 -15.15 -21.47
CA ASN A 68 8.66 -16.17 -21.71
C ASN A 68 8.10 -17.60 -21.75
N ASN A 69 6.89 -17.83 -21.21
CA ASN A 69 6.24 -19.14 -21.14
C ASN A 69 4.75 -19.02 -21.54
N PRO A 70 4.46 -18.77 -22.82
CA PRO A 70 3.09 -18.51 -23.28
C PRO A 70 2.13 -19.71 -23.11
N HIS A 71 2.65 -20.94 -23.01
CA HIS A 71 1.85 -22.15 -22.76
C HIS A 71 1.17 -22.14 -21.38
N LEU A 72 1.73 -21.44 -20.38
CA LEU A 72 1.14 -21.31 -19.05
C LEU A 72 -0.17 -20.49 -19.05
N LEU A 73 -0.39 -19.64 -20.07
CA LEU A 73 -1.67 -18.93 -20.26
C LEU A 73 -2.80 -19.85 -20.74
N GLU A 74 -2.48 -20.95 -21.41
CA GLU A 74 -3.47 -21.94 -21.83
C GLU A 74 -3.85 -22.86 -20.67
N GLU A 75 -2.87 -23.26 -19.85
CA GLU A 75 -3.11 -24.08 -18.65
C GLU A 75 -3.92 -23.33 -17.59
N ALA A 76 -3.74 -22.01 -17.45
CA ALA A 76 -4.48 -21.19 -16.48
C ALA A 76 -5.94 -20.91 -16.87
N LYS A 77 -6.38 -21.27 -18.08
CA LYS A 77 -7.77 -21.10 -18.57
C LYS A 77 -8.64 -22.35 -18.34
N LEU A 78 -8.08 -23.44 -17.84
CA LEU A 78 -8.78 -24.66 -17.41
C LEU A 78 -9.25 -24.54 -15.95
#